data_AF-A0A812JVL3-F1
#
_entry.id   AF-A0A812JVL3-F1
#
_cell.length_a   1.000
_cell.length_b   1.000
_cell.length_c   1.000
_cell.angle_alpha   90.00
_cell.angle_beta   90.00
_cell.angle_gamma   90.00
#
_symmetry.space_group_name_H-M   'P 1'
#
loop_
_entity.id
_entity.type
_entity.pdbx_description
1 polymer ?
#
loop_
_entity_poly.entity_id
_entity_poly.type
_entity_poly.pdbx_seq_one_letter_code
_entity_poly.pdbx_strand_id
1 'polypeptide(L)'
;MQIKRFQLFREDVRDLVELTVGKMEMYHVVGALVLECTVIYYTEGRIRTSSPPFLLGLYWLSAAGTFIYVLLCVWFSMYASISSHSFGVRLLTRFVRLPIPGSQQINALNARLTDFERQGKKIMRIPFSRDVPQWQQRRDLKDQPDPRLGKGEGDENFLTAVVKPGAMKQQDLLEEGVQAYQDDEVGLQQAAQNLPGKHVRLFRELQAKWQCYDAYARVSMSLGVNHICMTMSYYVIGLTVLEYRSPSIMFALVLVFQATNLALAWLDVAGLKRKTISSLELLGSVPPFITCISMVSAPYLEGGRGQFDPNHEFVLGCVAFFITAIWLEGLLHLAWPSADLVMLPKRFRSVLFLDVFGVADDIKQEAHHSQQEDERSPIHEISREEAEAADTAVSDAEAAVRRWAELPDGTVEEKDIKETLESLRSKVLMWRKAGVSAKDSIAASSSQFLVQVLNGEAARRASARGDTADLDVRGPEV
;
A
#
# COMPACT_ATOMS: atom_id res chain seq x y z
N MET A 1 7.34 4.45 36.04
CA MET A 1 6.38 4.90 35.00
C MET A 1 6.81 4.49 33.60
N GLN A 2 8.08 4.68 33.21
CA GLN A 2 8.60 4.33 31.88
C GLN A 2 8.45 2.84 31.53
N ILE A 3 8.78 1.92 32.44
CA ILE A 3 8.63 0.47 32.20
C ILE A 3 7.19 0.10 31.82
N LYS A 4 6.18 0.66 32.51
CA LYS A 4 4.77 0.43 32.18
C LYS A 4 4.41 0.92 30.76
N ARG A 5 4.97 2.05 30.32
CA ARG A 5 4.78 2.56 28.95
C ARG A 5 5.41 1.63 27.91
N PHE A 6 6.61 1.10 28.19
CA PHE A 6 7.25 0.12 27.31
C PHE A 6 6.51 -1.21 27.26
N GLN A 7 5.91 -1.65 28.37
CA GLN A 7 5.04 -2.83 28.40
C GLN A 7 3.82 -2.64 27.52
N LEU A 8 3.09 -1.52 27.68
CA LEU A 8 1.96 -1.16 26.84
C LEU A 8 2.35 -1.15 25.35
N PHE A 9 3.48 -0.54 25.00
CA PHE A 9 3.92 -0.50 23.61
C PHE A 9 4.25 -1.90 23.03
N ARG A 10 4.80 -2.82 23.84
CA ARG A 10 5.02 -4.21 23.42
C ARG A 10 3.72 -4.97 23.21
N GLU A 11 2.73 -4.71 24.06
CA GLU A 11 1.38 -5.27 23.95
C GLU A 11 0.72 -4.75 22.68
N ASP A 12 0.72 -3.44 22.43
CA ASP A 12 0.17 -2.84 21.20
C ASP A 12 0.77 -3.45 19.92
N VAL A 13 2.10 -3.61 19.87
CA VAL A 13 2.78 -4.24 18.72
C VAL A 13 2.36 -5.70 18.56
N ARG A 14 2.24 -6.45 19.67
CA ARG A 14 1.83 -7.85 19.61
C ARG A 14 0.40 -7.95 19.10
N ASP A 15 -0.51 -7.14 19.65
CA ASP A 15 -1.93 -7.16 19.31
C ASP A 15 -2.14 -6.78 17.84
N LEU A 16 -1.42 -5.77 17.33
CA LEU A 16 -1.49 -5.39 15.91
C LEU A 16 -0.98 -6.47 14.95
N VAL A 17 0.12 -7.14 15.32
CA VAL A 17 0.69 -8.24 14.53
C VAL A 17 -0.22 -9.46 14.58
N GLU A 18 -0.71 -9.84 15.76
CA GLU A 18 -1.62 -10.96 15.97
C GLU A 18 -2.94 -10.75 15.22
N LEU A 19 -3.47 -9.53 15.20
CA LEU A 19 -4.65 -9.18 14.42
C LEU A 19 -4.42 -9.38 12.91
N THR A 20 -3.23 -9.02 12.40
CA THR A 20 -2.89 -9.18 10.99
C THR A 20 -2.72 -10.66 10.63
N VAL A 21 -1.97 -11.39 11.45
CA VAL A 21 -1.73 -12.83 11.29
C VAL A 21 -3.06 -13.59 11.33
N GLY A 22 -3.89 -13.38 12.34
CA GLY A 22 -5.18 -14.07 12.48
C GLY A 22 -6.14 -13.79 11.31
N LYS A 23 -6.15 -12.56 10.78
CA LYS A 23 -6.93 -12.25 9.57
C LYS A 23 -6.40 -12.99 8.34
N MET A 24 -5.09 -12.98 8.13
CA MET A 24 -4.48 -13.65 6.97
C MET A 24 -4.62 -15.16 7.03
N GLU A 25 -4.52 -15.76 8.21
CA GLU A 25 -4.81 -17.18 8.41
C GLU A 25 -6.25 -17.53 8.05
N MET A 26 -7.21 -16.65 8.36
CA MET A 26 -8.61 -16.84 7.96
C MET A 26 -8.76 -16.84 6.43
N TYR A 27 -8.13 -15.88 5.72
CA TYR A 27 -8.14 -15.87 4.25
C TYR A 27 -7.45 -17.10 3.66
N HIS A 28 -6.38 -17.58 4.28
CA HIS A 28 -5.68 -18.79 3.86
C HIS A 28 -6.59 -20.03 3.97
N VAL A 29 -7.27 -20.21 5.12
CA VAL A 29 -8.19 -21.34 5.35
C VAL A 29 -9.40 -21.26 4.42
N VAL A 30 -10.05 -20.11 4.32
CA VAL A 30 -11.23 -19.93 3.44
C VAL A 30 -10.82 -20.11 1.97
N GLY A 31 -9.68 -19.55 1.57
CA GLY A 31 -9.13 -19.75 0.23
C GLY A 31 -8.87 -21.22 -0.08
N ALA A 32 -8.31 -21.99 0.86
CA ALA A 32 -8.09 -23.42 0.68
C ALA A 32 -9.41 -24.21 0.50
N LEU A 33 -10.45 -23.88 1.28
CA LEU A 33 -11.78 -24.50 1.14
C LEU A 33 -12.41 -24.19 -0.23
N VAL A 34 -12.34 -22.93 -0.68
CA VAL A 34 -12.87 -22.55 -1.99
C VAL A 34 -12.07 -23.21 -3.12
N LEU A 35 -10.75 -23.38 -2.94
CA LEU A 35 -9.90 -24.10 -3.89
C LEU A 35 -10.32 -25.57 -4.00
N GLU A 36 -10.63 -26.23 -2.88
CA GLU A 36 -11.18 -27.59 -2.86
C GLU A 36 -12.51 -27.66 -3.61
N CYS A 37 -13.44 -26.74 -3.35
CA CYS A 37 -14.70 -26.66 -4.11
C CYS A 37 -14.45 -26.48 -5.61
N THR A 38 -13.45 -25.68 -5.98
CA THR A 38 -13.06 -25.48 -7.39
C THR A 38 -12.55 -26.78 -8.02
N VAL A 39 -11.74 -27.57 -7.31
CA VAL A 39 -11.30 -28.89 -7.77
C VAL A 39 -12.49 -29.84 -7.97
N ILE A 40 -13.48 -29.82 -7.07
CA ILE A 40 -14.71 -30.61 -7.23
C ILE A 40 -15.47 -30.19 -8.49
N TYR A 41 -15.56 -28.89 -8.82
CA TYR A 41 -16.16 -28.46 -10.09
C TYR A 41 -15.40 -28.98 -11.32
N TYR A 42 -14.08 -29.11 -11.23
CA TYR A 42 -13.27 -29.71 -12.30
C TYR A 42 -13.48 -31.21 -12.47
N THR A 43 -13.60 -31.95 -11.37
CA THR A 43 -13.68 -33.42 -11.40
C THR A 43 -15.11 -33.91 -11.62
N GLU A 44 -16.06 -33.37 -10.86
CA GLU A 44 -17.46 -33.81 -10.81
C GLU A 44 -18.40 -32.90 -11.60
N GLY A 45 -18.08 -31.60 -11.71
CA GLY A 45 -18.88 -30.59 -12.42
C GLY A 45 -18.85 -30.70 -13.94
N ARG A 46 -18.71 -31.91 -14.50
CA ARG A 46 -18.66 -32.13 -15.95
C ARG A 46 -20.04 -31.96 -16.57
N ILE A 47 -20.19 -30.92 -17.38
CA ILE A 47 -21.35 -30.79 -18.26
C ILE A 47 -21.27 -31.90 -19.32
N ARG A 48 -22.39 -32.59 -19.59
CA ARG A 48 -22.44 -33.74 -20.51
C ARG A 48 -21.86 -33.37 -21.88
N THR A 49 -21.17 -34.33 -22.51
CA THR A 49 -20.39 -34.16 -23.75
C THR A 49 -21.15 -33.65 -24.98
N SER A 50 -22.48 -33.49 -24.91
CA SER A 50 -23.30 -32.90 -25.97
C SER A 50 -23.43 -31.37 -25.87
N SER A 51 -22.75 -30.71 -24.94
CA SER A 51 -22.77 -29.25 -24.84
C SER A 51 -22.03 -28.58 -26.00
N PRO A 52 -22.51 -27.43 -26.49
CA PRO A 52 -21.77 -26.62 -27.44
C PRO A 52 -20.38 -26.24 -26.90
N PRO A 53 -19.32 -26.28 -27.75
CA PRO A 53 -17.95 -26.09 -27.30
C PRO A 53 -17.70 -24.68 -26.71
N PHE A 54 -18.42 -23.65 -27.18
CA PHE A 54 -18.25 -22.28 -26.66
C PHE A 54 -18.71 -22.15 -25.20
N LEU A 55 -19.84 -22.80 -24.82
CA LEU A 55 -20.35 -22.81 -23.45
C LEU A 55 -19.34 -23.52 -22.53
N LEU A 56 -18.81 -24.65 -22.98
CA LEU A 56 -17.80 -25.41 -22.25
C LEU A 56 -16.52 -24.58 -22.08
N GLY A 57 -16.11 -23.84 -23.11
CA GLY A 57 -14.97 -22.92 -23.03
C GLY A 57 -15.17 -21.78 -22.02
N LEU A 58 -16.34 -21.13 -22.00
CA LEU A 58 -16.66 -20.07 -21.02
C LEU A 58 -16.71 -20.62 -19.58
N TYR A 59 -17.27 -21.83 -19.41
CA TYR A 59 -17.27 -22.54 -18.13
C TYR A 59 -15.85 -22.80 -17.64
N TRP A 60 -15.01 -23.43 -18.47
CA TRP A 60 -13.63 -23.74 -18.09
C TRP A 60 -12.77 -22.51 -17.88
N LEU A 61 -12.96 -21.45 -18.68
CA LEU A 61 -12.24 -20.19 -18.50
C LEU A 61 -12.58 -19.55 -17.16
N SER A 62 -13.86 -19.54 -16.78
CA SER A 62 -14.31 -18.99 -15.49
C SER A 62 -13.83 -19.85 -14.32
N ALA A 63 -13.87 -21.18 -14.47
CA ALA A 63 -13.35 -22.11 -13.46
C ALA A 63 -11.84 -21.95 -13.28
N ALA A 64 -11.09 -21.74 -14.38
CA ALA A 64 -9.65 -21.53 -14.35
C ALA A 64 -9.30 -20.20 -13.70
N GLY A 65 -10.06 -19.14 -14.02
CA GLY A 65 -9.95 -17.84 -13.36
C GLY A 65 -10.17 -17.97 -11.85
N THR A 66 -11.23 -18.66 -11.44
CA THR A 66 -11.51 -18.95 -10.01
C THR A 66 -10.31 -19.64 -9.35
N PHE A 67 -9.80 -20.71 -9.95
CA PHE A 67 -8.67 -21.46 -9.43
C PHE A 67 -7.42 -20.59 -9.26
N ILE A 68 -7.06 -19.81 -10.29
CA ILE A 68 -5.86 -18.95 -10.28
C ILE A 68 -5.99 -17.86 -9.21
N TYR A 69 -7.12 -17.15 -9.16
CA TYR A 69 -7.29 -16.05 -8.20
C TYR A 69 -7.35 -16.56 -6.76
N VAL A 70 -8.03 -17.67 -6.49
CA VAL A 70 -8.07 -18.27 -5.15
C VAL A 70 -6.70 -18.80 -4.74
N LEU A 71 -5.95 -19.42 -5.66
CA LEU A 71 -4.57 -19.84 -5.39
C LEU A 71 -3.65 -18.65 -5.06
N LEU A 72 -3.78 -17.54 -5.80
CA LEU A 72 -3.06 -16.31 -5.50
C LEU A 72 -3.45 -15.74 -4.13
N CYS A 73 -4.73 -15.79 -3.75
CA CYS A 73 -5.18 -15.41 -2.41
C CYS A 73 -4.50 -16.24 -1.32
N VAL A 74 -4.46 -17.57 -1.47
CA VAL A 74 -3.79 -18.49 -0.54
C VAL A 74 -2.30 -18.18 -0.45
N TRP A 75 -1.63 -17.94 -1.58
CA TRP A 75 -0.22 -17.56 -1.58
C TRP A 75 0.01 -16.21 -0.86
N PHE A 76 -0.67 -15.16 -1.28
CA PHE A 76 -0.46 -13.83 -0.73
C PHE A 76 -0.80 -13.75 0.76
N SER A 77 -1.85 -14.43 1.22
CA SER A 77 -2.19 -14.52 2.64
C SER A 77 -1.12 -15.27 3.46
N MET A 78 -0.58 -16.38 2.94
CA MET A 78 0.55 -17.08 3.56
C MET A 78 1.78 -16.18 3.68
N TYR A 79 2.14 -15.46 2.60
CA TYR A 79 3.29 -14.57 2.60
C TYR A 79 3.10 -13.38 3.56
N ALA A 80 1.91 -12.77 3.59
CA ALA A 80 1.58 -11.68 4.49
C ALA A 80 1.62 -12.13 5.96
N SER A 81 1.11 -13.33 6.28
CA SER A 81 1.16 -13.90 7.63
C SER A 81 2.61 -14.12 8.11
N ILE A 82 3.42 -14.83 7.32
CA ILE A 82 4.83 -15.12 7.67
C ILE A 82 5.64 -13.82 7.82
N SER A 83 5.44 -12.87 6.89
CA SER A 83 6.17 -11.60 6.89
C SER A 83 5.80 -10.74 8.09
N SER A 84 4.51 -10.55 8.35
CA SER A 84 4.03 -9.75 9.49
C SER A 84 4.50 -10.33 10.83
N HIS A 85 4.46 -11.66 11.00
CA HIS A 85 4.97 -12.33 12.19
C HIS A 85 6.49 -12.14 12.35
N SER A 86 7.27 -12.35 11.28
CA SER A 86 8.73 -12.19 11.29
C SER A 86 9.14 -10.74 11.62
N PHE A 87 8.52 -9.76 10.99
CA PHE A 87 8.78 -8.35 11.27
C PHE A 87 8.29 -7.93 12.65
N GLY A 88 7.16 -8.46 13.13
CA GLY A 88 6.66 -8.25 14.48
C GLY A 88 7.65 -8.72 15.55
N VAL A 89 8.19 -9.94 15.40
CA VAL A 89 9.22 -10.47 16.30
C VAL A 89 10.50 -9.63 16.22
N ARG A 90 10.94 -9.22 15.03
CA ARG A 90 12.10 -8.32 14.86
C ARG A 90 11.88 -6.98 15.55
N LEU A 91 10.68 -6.41 15.44
CA LEU A 91 10.33 -5.15 16.09
C LEU A 91 10.42 -5.28 17.62
N LEU A 92 9.81 -6.33 18.18
CA LEU A 92 9.84 -6.63 19.62
C LEU A 92 11.24 -6.96 20.15
N THR A 93 12.11 -7.54 19.32
CA THR A 93 13.44 -8.00 19.74
C THR A 93 14.55 -7.00 19.48
N ARG A 94 14.43 -6.07 18.52
CA ARG A 94 15.47 -5.06 18.23
C ARG A 94 15.12 -3.68 18.76
N PHE A 95 13.89 -3.22 18.48
CA PHE A 95 13.48 -1.85 18.76
C PHE A 95 12.79 -1.72 20.12
N VAL A 96 11.91 -2.67 20.47
CA VAL A 96 11.17 -2.62 21.74
C VAL A 96 11.86 -3.42 22.85
N ARG A 97 13.19 -3.36 22.91
CA ARG A 97 13.92 -3.95 24.04
C ARG A 97 13.58 -3.18 25.32
N LEU A 98 13.51 -3.90 26.44
CA LEU A 98 13.47 -3.25 27.75
C LEU A 98 14.73 -2.37 27.86
N PRO A 99 14.60 -1.10 28.26
CA PRO A 99 15.76 -0.25 28.45
C PRO A 99 16.66 -0.89 29.49
N ILE A 100 17.88 -1.29 29.09
CA ILE A 100 18.89 -1.77 30.02
C ILE A 100 19.30 -0.54 30.83
N PRO A 101 19.21 -0.56 32.16
CA PRO A 101 19.58 0.58 32.97
C PRO A 101 21.04 0.94 32.70
N GLY A 102 21.30 2.21 32.36
CA GLY A 102 22.66 2.68 32.13
C GLY A 102 23.50 2.54 33.40
N SER A 103 24.83 2.48 33.27
CA SER A 103 25.76 2.35 34.42
C SER A 103 25.49 3.39 35.50
N GLN A 104 25.14 4.63 35.13
CA GLN A 104 24.76 5.68 36.08
C GLN A 104 23.47 5.37 36.86
N GLN A 105 22.45 4.80 36.20
CA GLN A 105 21.21 4.39 36.86
C GLN A 105 21.44 3.19 37.77
N ILE A 106 22.30 2.25 37.35
CA ILE A 106 22.73 1.13 38.19
C ILE A 106 23.47 1.67 39.43
N ASN A 107 24.38 2.63 39.27
CA ASN A 107 25.09 3.25 40.38
C ASN A 107 24.14 4.01 41.33
N ALA A 108 23.14 4.72 40.79
CA ALA A 108 22.12 5.38 41.59
C ALA A 108 21.22 4.38 42.35
N LEU A 109 20.89 3.25 41.73
CA LEU A 109 20.17 2.14 42.38
C LEU A 109 21.02 1.51 43.48
N ASN A 110 22.31 1.29 43.24
CA ASN A 110 23.25 0.76 44.25
C ASN A 110 23.38 1.72 45.45
N ALA A 111 23.43 3.03 45.22
CA ALA A 111 23.43 4.04 46.27
C ALA A 111 22.13 3.99 47.10
N ARG A 112 20.96 3.89 46.44
CA ARG A 112 19.67 3.74 47.13
C ARG A 112 19.57 2.42 47.90
N LEU A 113 20.12 1.34 47.36
CA LEU A 113 20.11 0.02 47.99
C LEU A 113 20.98 0.03 49.26
N THR A 114 22.17 0.62 49.18
CA THR A 114 23.06 0.78 50.34
C THR A 114 22.44 1.67 51.42
N ASP A 115 21.72 2.73 51.04
CA ASP A 115 20.94 3.54 52.00
C ASP A 115 19.79 2.74 52.62
N PHE A 116 19.07 1.95 51.83
CA PHE A 116 18.01 1.07 52.32
C PHE A 116 18.56 0.02 53.29
N GLU A 117 19.71 -0.59 53.01
CA GLU A 117 20.38 -1.53 53.91
C GLU A 117 20.81 -0.85 55.23
N ARG A 118 21.31 0.39 55.17
CA ARG A 118 21.65 1.17 56.36
C ARG A 118 20.41 1.52 57.19
N GLN A 119 19.28 1.82 56.55
CA GLN A 119 18.00 2.09 57.22
C GLN A 119 17.35 0.82 57.77
N GLY A 120 17.37 -0.28 57.01
CA GLY A 120 16.90 -1.60 57.44
C GLY A 120 17.66 -2.11 58.65
N LYS A 121 18.98 -1.89 58.71
CA LYS A 121 19.80 -2.14 59.91
C LYS A 121 19.45 -1.26 61.12
N LYS A 122 18.74 -0.14 60.94
CA LYS A 122 18.21 0.67 62.05
C LYS A 122 16.82 0.19 62.49
N ILE A 123 16.00 -0.28 61.55
CA ILE A 123 14.64 -0.78 61.83
C ILE A 123 14.68 -2.19 62.43
N MET A 124 15.60 -3.07 62.00
CA MET A 124 15.87 -4.38 62.61
C MET A 124 16.87 -4.30 63.76
N ARG A 125 17.00 -3.16 64.45
CA ARG A 125 17.68 -3.14 65.75
C ARG A 125 16.76 -3.72 66.79
N ILE A 126 17.03 -4.97 67.18
CA ILE A 126 16.45 -5.56 68.39
C ILE A 126 16.85 -4.63 69.55
N PRO A 127 15.89 -3.99 70.26
CA PRO A 127 16.16 -2.87 71.17
C PRO A 127 17.00 -3.20 72.41
N PHE A 128 17.52 -4.42 72.55
CA PHE A 128 18.28 -4.86 73.73
C PHE A 128 19.63 -5.52 73.44
N SER A 129 20.07 -5.65 72.18
CA SER A 129 21.42 -6.16 71.89
C SER A 129 22.40 -4.99 71.69
N ARG A 130 22.77 -4.36 72.80
CA ARG A 130 23.93 -3.48 72.89
C ARG A 130 25.16 -4.38 72.94
N ASP A 131 25.84 -4.53 71.80
CA ASP A 131 27.29 -4.70 71.67
C ASP A 131 27.61 -4.87 70.18
N VAL A 132 28.21 -3.84 69.58
CA VAL A 132 28.74 -3.93 68.22
C VAL A 132 30.06 -4.71 68.32
N PRO A 133 30.21 -5.86 67.64
CA PRO A 133 31.41 -6.66 67.78
C PRO A 133 32.62 -5.97 67.09
N GLN A 134 33.72 -5.81 67.84
CA GLN A 134 34.95 -5.07 67.50
C GLN A 134 35.60 -5.41 66.15
N TRP A 135 35.25 -6.52 65.50
CA TRP A 135 35.87 -6.92 64.25
C TRP A 135 35.51 -6.02 63.06
N GLN A 136 34.38 -5.29 63.11
CA GLN A 136 34.03 -4.32 62.07
C GLN A 136 34.91 -3.06 62.11
N GLN A 137 35.44 -2.67 63.27
CA GLN A 137 36.38 -1.55 63.38
C GLN A 137 37.77 -1.84 62.80
N ARG A 138 38.12 -3.11 62.51
CA ARG A 138 39.43 -3.46 61.94
C ARG A 138 39.51 -3.37 60.42
N ARG A 139 38.40 -3.30 59.68
CA ARG A 139 38.46 -3.16 58.21
C ARG A 139 38.72 -1.74 57.76
N ASP A 140 38.19 -0.74 58.47
CA ASP A 140 38.36 0.67 58.13
C ASP A 140 39.82 1.17 58.32
N LEU A 141 40.67 0.40 59.00
CA LEU A 141 42.10 0.68 59.17
C LEU A 141 42.99 0.14 58.04
N LYS A 142 42.45 -0.70 57.13
CA LYS A 142 43.25 -1.33 56.06
C LYS A 142 43.21 -0.59 54.71
N ASP A 143 42.33 0.39 54.58
CA ASP A 143 42.18 1.21 53.36
C ASP A 143 42.89 2.59 53.45
N GLN A 144 43.80 2.79 54.42
CA GLN A 144 44.75 3.90 54.30
C GLN A 144 45.80 3.52 53.24
N PRO A 145 45.89 4.26 52.11
CA PRO A 145 46.91 4.01 51.11
C PRO A 145 48.28 4.29 51.73
N ASP A 146 49.08 3.23 51.84
CA ASP A 146 50.43 3.27 52.38
C ASP A 146 51.30 4.13 51.42
N PRO A 147 51.81 5.32 51.82
CA PRO A 147 52.48 6.26 50.92
C PRO A 147 53.89 5.81 50.50
N ARG A 148 54.19 4.51 50.58
CA ARG A 148 55.52 3.93 50.37
C ARG A 148 55.60 2.83 49.31
N LEU A 149 54.50 2.45 48.65
CA LEU A 149 54.61 1.58 47.47
C LEU A 149 54.77 2.42 46.20
N GLY A 150 56.00 2.39 45.67
CA GLY A 150 56.38 3.06 44.44
C GLY A 150 55.65 2.53 43.22
N LYS A 151 55.51 3.43 42.24
CA LYS A 151 55.24 3.19 40.82
C LYS A 151 55.97 1.93 40.33
N GLY A 152 55.22 0.86 40.09
CA GLY A 152 55.63 -0.22 39.21
C GLY A 152 54.94 -0.04 37.87
N GLU A 153 55.70 0.35 36.84
CA GLU A 153 55.31 0.16 35.44
C GLU A 153 55.15 -1.34 35.20
N GLY A 154 53.91 -1.77 34.94
CA GLY A 154 53.58 -3.14 34.57
C GLY A 154 52.80 -3.12 33.27
N ASP A 155 53.42 -3.66 32.23
CA ASP A 155 52.95 -3.79 30.85
C ASP A 155 51.49 -4.24 30.71
N GLU A 156 50.69 -3.43 30.00
CA GLU A 156 49.29 -3.73 29.64
C GLU A 156 49.13 -4.58 28.36
N ASN A 157 50.19 -5.19 27.81
CA ASN A 157 50.14 -5.74 26.45
C ASN A 157 49.98 -7.26 26.30
N PHE A 158 49.64 -8.03 27.34
CA PHE A 158 49.74 -9.51 27.27
C PHE A 158 48.43 -10.32 27.18
N LEU A 159 47.22 -9.73 27.12
CA LEU A 159 45.99 -10.55 27.25
C LEU A 159 44.86 -10.39 26.23
N THR A 160 45.11 -9.85 25.02
CA THR A 160 44.08 -9.83 23.96
C THR A 160 44.63 -10.18 22.57
N ALA A 161 45.08 -11.42 22.40
CA ALA A 161 45.25 -12.05 21.09
C ALA A 161 44.57 -13.43 21.08
N VAL A 162 43.24 -13.44 21.25
CA VAL A 162 42.41 -14.60 20.96
C VAL A 162 41.93 -14.49 19.52
N VAL A 163 42.64 -15.19 18.64
CA VAL A 163 42.25 -15.55 17.29
C VAL A 163 40.85 -16.19 17.32
N LYS A 164 39.92 -15.69 16.50
CA LYS A 164 38.71 -16.47 16.13
C LYS A 164 38.79 -16.90 14.67
N PRO A 165 38.41 -18.16 14.37
CA PRO A 165 38.65 -18.79 13.08
C PRO A 165 37.50 -18.50 12.10
N GLY A 166 37.83 -18.70 10.82
CA GLY A 166 37.03 -18.47 9.62
C GLY A 166 35.51 -18.64 9.72
N ALA A 167 34.81 -17.66 9.17
CA ALA A 167 33.41 -17.77 8.77
C ALA A 167 33.32 -17.55 7.26
N MET A 168 32.88 -18.61 6.58
CA MET A 168 32.52 -18.68 5.16
C MET A 168 31.55 -17.55 4.78
N LYS A 169 31.83 -16.89 3.65
CA LYS A 169 30.90 -15.98 2.97
C LYS A 169 29.71 -16.77 2.42
N GLN A 170 28.60 -16.72 3.14
CA GLN A 170 27.29 -17.14 2.67
C GLN A 170 26.55 -15.88 2.20
N GLN A 171 26.64 -15.63 0.89
CA GLN A 171 26.01 -14.59 0.07
C GLN A 171 24.82 -13.82 0.69
N ASP A 172 25.07 -12.57 1.10
CA ASP A 172 24.61 -11.31 0.45
C ASP A 172 23.17 -11.21 -0.10
N LEU A 173 22.18 -11.78 0.56
CA LEU A 173 20.77 -11.36 0.40
C LEU A 173 20.12 -10.85 1.69
N LEU A 174 20.81 -11.00 2.82
CA LEU A 174 20.42 -10.47 4.12
C LEU A 174 21.23 -9.25 4.56
N GLU A 175 22.41 -8.99 3.97
CA GLU A 175 23.34 -7.95 4.45
C GLU A 175 22.95 -6.55 3.94
N GLU A 176 22.48 -6.44 2.70
CA GLU A 176 21.99 -5.19 2.13
C GLU A 176 20.73 -4.66 2.86
N GLY A 177 19.91 -5.57 3.40
CA GLY A 177 18.79 -5.24 4.28
C GLY A 177 19.16 -4.98 5.74
N VAL A 178 20.41 -5.17 6.15
CA VAL A 178 20.89 -4.93 7.53
C VAL A 178 21.74 -3.66 7.62
N GLN A 179 22.53 -3.33 6.60
CA GLN A 179 23.32 -2.09 6.57
C GLN A 179 22.46 -0.84 6.44
N ALA A 180 21.38 -0.86 5.63
CA ALA A 180 20.42 0.25 5.59
C ALA A 180 19.70 0.50 6.93
N TYR A 181 19.79 -0.43 7.89
CA TYR A 181 19.13 -0.32 9.19
C TYR A 181 20.07 0.10 10.34
N GLN A 182 21.39 -0.06 10.23
CA GLN A 182 22.31 0.20 11.36
C GLN A 182 22.54 1.68 11.64
N ASP A 183 22.69 2.51 10.61
CA ASP A 183 22.78 3.97 10.78
C ASP A 183 21.46 4.57 11.31
N ASP A 184 20.35 3.94 10.95
CA ASP A 184 19.01 4.30 11.42
C ASP A 184 18.72 3.78 12.85
N GLU A 185 19.32 2.67 13.29
CA GLU A 185 19.03 2.00 14.58
C GLU A 185 19.38 2.88 15.80
N VAL A 186 20.50 3.61 15.73
CA VAL A 186 20.96 4.51 16.81
C VAL A 186 20.06 5.76 16.87
N GLY A 187 19.67 6.29 15.71
CA GLY A 187 18.70 7.39 15.61
C GLY A 187 17.32 6.97 16.10
N LEU A 188 16.85 5.78 15.72
CA LEU A 188 15.53 5.23 16.04
C LEU A 188 15.35 4.92 17.53
N GLN A 189 16.38 4.42 18.23
CA GLN A 189 16.30 4.20 19.67
C GLN A 189 16.18 5.51 20.47
N GLN A 190 16.96 6.54 20.13
CA GLN A 190 16.82 7.86 20.75
C GLN A 190 15.49 8.52 20.37
N ALA A 191 15.03 8.31 19.15
CA ALA A 191 13.76 8.79 18.65
C ALA A 191 12.58 8.15 19.40
N ALA A 192 12.57 6.83 19.59
CA ALA A 192 11.52 6.10 20.32
C ALA A 192 11.37 6.54 21.78
N GLN A 193 12.45 7.03 22.41
CA GLN A 193 12.44 7.46 23.81
C GLN A 193 11.83 8.86 24.01
N ASN A 194 11.89 9.73 23.00
CA ASN A 194 11.68 11.17 23.20
C ASN A 194 10.36 11.74 22.66
N LEU A 195 9.60 11.04 21.79
CA LEU A 195 8.34 11.56 21.25
C LEU A 195 7.22 10.51 21.22
N PRO A 196 6.03 10.81 21.79
CA PRO A 196 4.84 9.98 21.60
C PRO A 196 4.50 9.88 20.10
N GLY A 197 4.22 8.67 19.61
CA GLY A 197 3.82 8.42 18.22
C GLY A 197 4.92 7.94 17.26
N LYS A 198 6.22 8.08 17.58
CA LYS A 198 7.29 7.58 16.69
C LYS A 198 7.27 6.07 16.48
N HIS A 199 6.83 5.32 17.48
CA HIS A 199 6.68 3.89 17.35
C HIS A 199 5.59 3.47 16.38
N VAL A 200 4.52 4.25 16.26
CA VAL A 200 3.46 4.05 15.26
C VAL A 200 4.04 4.27 13.86
N ARG A 201 4.85 5.33 13.68
CA ARG A 201 5.54 5.58 12.40
C ARG A 201 6.47 4.43 12.02
N LEU A 202 7.28 3.93 12.95
CA LEU A 202 8.14 2.77 12.73
C LEU A 202 7.32 1.51 12.36
N PHE A 203 6.21 1.27 13.07
CA PHE A 203 5.32 0.16 12.74
C PHE A 203 4.73 0.32 11.33
N ARG A 204 4.35 1.53 10.90
CA ARG A 204 3.84 1.81 9.55
C ARG A 204 4.87 1.56 8.46
N GLU A 205 6.10 2.02 8.67
CA GLU A 205 7.21 1.78 7.73
C GLU A 205 7.49 0.28 7.56
N LEU A 206 7.35 -0.49 8.65
CA LEU A 206 7.40 -1.94 8.59
C LEU A 206 6.15 -2.51 7.88
N GLN A 207 4.96 -2.05 8.24
CA GLN A 207 3.69 -2.53 7.69
C GLN A 207 3.64 -2.41 6.16
N ALA A 208 4.19 -1.33 5.61
CA ALA A 208 4.30 -1.12 4.16
C ALA A 208 4.99 -2.30 3.43
N LYS A 209 5.84 -3.08 4.12
CA LYS A 209 6.54 -4.24 3.52
C LYS A 209 5.65 -5.45 3.27
N TRP A 210 4.58 -5.64 4.06
CA TRP A 210 3.67 -6.78 3.89
C TRP A 210 2.24 -6.38 3.49
N GLN A 211 1.89 -5.09 3.61
CA GLN A 211 0.54 -4.59 3.37
C GLN A 211 0.06 -4.79 1.94
N CYS A 212 0.96 -4.74 0.95
CA CYS A 212 0.61 -5.01 -0.44
C CYS A 212 0.10 -6.45 -0.62
N TYR A 213 0.77 -7.43 0.00
CA TYR A 213 0.36 -8.84 -0.06
C TYR A 213 -0.99 -9.06 0.65
N ASP A 214 -1.20 -8.43 1.81
CA ASP A 214 -2.51 -8.47 2.49
C ASP A 214 -3.61 -7.89 1.59
N ALA A 215 -3.38 -6.71 1.00
CA ALA A 215 -4.35 -6.06 0.12
C ALA A 215 -4.68 -6.93 -1.10
N TYR A 216 -3.66 -7.46 -1.79
CA TYR A 216 -3.89 -8.31 -2.97
C TYR A 216 -4.49 -9.66 -2.63
N ALA A 217 -4.23 -10.24 -1.45
CA ALA A 217 -4.94 -11.43 -1.00
C ALA A 217 -6.46 -11.20 -0.98
N ARG A 218 -6.90 -10.06 -0.43
CA ARG A 218 -8.33 -9.70 -0.37
C ARG A 218 -8.94 -9.46 -1.75
N VAL A 219 -8.22 -8.75 -2.63
CA VAL A 219 -8.66 -8.50 -4.00
C VAL A 219 -8.77 -9.81 -4.78
N SER A 220 -7.76 -10.67 -4.71
CA SER A 220 -7.78 -11.97 -5.37
C SER A 220 -8.91 -12.87 -4.86
N MET A 221 -9.22 -12.84 -3.56
CA MET A 221 -10.39 -13.56 -3.02
C MET A 221 -11.70 -13.07 -3.64
N SER A 222 -11.92 -11.75 -3.67
CA SER A 222 -13.13 -11.13 -4.25
C SER A 222 -13.29 -11.48 -5.74
N LEU A 223 -12.21 -11.35 -6.53
CA LEU A 223 -12.20 -11.73 -7.94
C LEU A 223 -12.46 -13.22 -8.13
N GLY A 224 -11.86 -14.08 -7.30
CA GLY A 224 -12.10 -15.51 -7.33
C GLY A 224 -13.56 -15.87 -7.08
N VAL A 225 -14.21 -15.25 -6.10
CA VAL A 225 -15.64 -15.46 -5.81
C VAL A 225 -16.52 -14.93 -6.96
N ASN A 226 -16.21 -13.79 -7.58
CA ASN A 226 -16.96 -13.36 -8.76
C ASN A 226 -16.88 -14.38 -9.91
N HIS A 227 -15.69 -14.96 -10.14
CA HIS A 227 -15.52 -16.02 -11.13
C HIS A 227 -16.23 -17.33 -10.75
N ILE A 228 -16.35 -17.68 -9.46
CA ILE A 228 -17.08 -18.89 -9.05
C ILE A 228 -18.57 -18.76 -9.37
N CYS A 229 -19.16 -17.59 -9.14
CA CYS A 229 -20.56 -17.32 -9.48
C CYS A 229 -20.80 -17.31 -11.00
N MET A 230 -19.82 -16.85 -11.79
CA MET A 230 -19.87 -16.97 -13.26
C MET A 230 -19.80 -18.44 -13.71
N THR A 231 -18.90 -19.22 -13.11
CA THR A 231 -18.77 -20.67 -13.35
C THR A 231 -20.08 -21.40 -13.05
N MET A 232 -20.72 -21.08 -11.92
CA MET A 232 -22.03 -21.60 -11.54
C MET A 232 -23.13 -21.21 -12.52
N SER A 233 -23.11 -19.97 -13.00
CA SER A 233 -24.07 -19.50 -14.00
C SER A 233 -23.99 -20.34 -15.27
N TYR A 234 -22.78 -20.57 -15.80
CA TYR A 234 -22.57 -21.39 -16.99
C TYR A 234 -22.91 -22.86 -16.77
N TYR A 235 -22.58 -23.41 -15.61
CA TYR A 235 -22.95 -24.78 -15.25
C TYR A 235 -24.47 -24.98 -15.24
N VAL A 236 -25.20 -24.04 -14.62
CA VAL A 236 -26.66 -24.08 -14.54
C VAL A 236 -27.30 -23.88 -15.91
N ILE A 237 -26.74 -23.04 -16.78
CA ILE A 237 -27.18 -22.93 -18.18
C ILE A 237 -27.08 -24.29 -18.87
N GLY A 238 -25.92 -24.96 -18.77
CA GLY A 238 -25.72 -26.29 -19.33
C GLY A 238 -26.74 -27.30 -18.80
N LEU A 239 -26.93 -27.35 -17.49
CA LEU A 239 -27.82 -28.31 -16.82
C LEU A 239 -29.30 -28.07 -17.17
N THR A 240 -29.78 -26.83 -17.05
CA THR A 240 -31.20 -26.51 -17.27
C THR A 240 -31.63 -26.65 -18.73
N VAL A 241 -30.76 -26.29 -19.68
CA VAL A 241 -31.07 -26.41 -21.12
C VAL A 241 -30.97 -27.85 -21.58
N LEU A 242 -29.87 -28.55 -21.26
CA LEU A 242 -29.60 -29.88 -21.79
C LEU A 242 -30.47 -30.95 -21.12
N GLU A 243 -30.70 -30.85 -19.81
CA GLU A 243 -31.40 -31.88 -19.05
C GLU A 243 -32.87 -31.55 -18.84
N TYR A 244 -33.19 -30.34 -18.40
CA TYR A 244 -34.56 -29.96 -18.02
C TYR A 244 -35.38 -29.33 -19.14
N ARG A 245 -34.75 -28.86 -20.22
CA ARG A 245 -35.40 -28.20 -21.37
C ARG A 245 -36.34 -27.06 -20.97
N SER A 246 -36.03 -26.37 -19.87
CA SER A 246 -36.87 -25.31 -19.33
C SER A 246 -36.12 -23.98 -19.35
N PRO A 247 -36.32 -23.14 -20.39
CA PRO A 247 -35.59 -21.88 -20.53
C PRO A 247 -35.97 -20.87 -19.44
N SER A 248 -37.20 -20.93 -18.90
CA SER A 248 -37.63 -20.02 -17.83
C SER A 248 -36.83 -20.24 -16.55
N ILE A 249 -36.58 -21.51 -16.16
CA ILE A 249 -35.77 -21.85 -14.99
C ILE A 249 -34.32 -21.42 -15.19
N MET A 250 -33.78 -21.60 -16.41
CA MET A 250 -32.44 -21.13 -16.78
C MET A 250 -32.28 -19.63 -16.52
N PHE A 251 -33.16 -18.79 -17.09
CA PHE A 251 -33.09 -17.33 -16.91
C PHE A 251 -33.25 -16.92 -15.44
N ALA A 252 -34.15 -17.56 -14.71
CA ALA A 252 -34.37 -17.28 -13.30
C ALA A 252 -33.12 -17.57 -12.45
N LEU A 253 -32.47 -18.72 -12.64
CA LEU A 253 -31.27 -19.08 -11.88
C LEU A 253 -30.06 -18.21 -12.25
N VAL A 254 -29.86 -17.92 -13.54
CA VAL A 254 -28.81 -16.99 -13.99
C VAL A 254 -29.02 -15.62 -13.38
N LEU A 255 -30.26 -15.11 -13.36
CA LEU A 255 -30.58 -13.84 -12.70
C LEU A 255 -30.22 -13.83 -11.21
N VAL A 256 -30.45 -14.94 -10.49
CA VAL A 256 -30.08 -15.06 -9.07
C VAL A 256 -28.55 -14.98 -8.88
N PHE A 257 -27.77 -15.70 -9.69
CA PHE A 257 -26.31 -15.63 -9.60
C PHE A 257 -25.76 -14.26 -10.00
N GLN A 258 -26.32 -13.61 -11.02
CA GLN A 258 -25.91 -12.26 -11.42
C GLN A 258 -26.31 -11.20 -10.38
N ALA A 259 -27.47 -11.33 -9.74
CA ALA A 259 -27.85 -10.48 -8.61
C ALA A 259 -26.91 -10.67 -7.41
N THR A 260 -26.45 -11.91 -7.17
CA THR A 260 -25.46 -12.21 -6.13
C THR A 260 -24.11 -11.57 -6.45
N ASN A 261 -23.63 -11.67 -7.69
CA ASN A 261 -22.42 -10.97 -8.15
C ASN A 261 -22.50 -9.46 -7.95
N LEU A 262 -23.60 -8.85 -8.36
CA LEU A 262 -23.82 -7.42 -8.19
C LEU A 262 -23.80 -7.01 -6.71
N ALA A 263 -24.43 -7.81 -5.84
CA ALA A 263 -24.43 -7.58 -4.41
C ALA A 263 -23.04 -7.71 -3.80
N LEU A 264 -22.26 -8.73 -4.19
CA LEU A 264 -20.87 -8.91 -3.74
C LEU A 264 -19.99 -7.75 -4.18
N ALA A 265 -20.08 -7.32 -5.44
CA ALA A 265 -19.33 -6.17 -5.94
C ALA A 265 -19.67 -4.87 -5.20
N TRP A 266 -20.93 -4.67 -4.81
CA TRP A 266 -21.32 -3.51 -3.99
C TRP A 266 -20.76 -3.56 -2.56
N LEU A 267 -20.55 -4.75 -2.01
CA LEU A 267 -19.94 -4.93 -0.69
C LEU A 267 -18.42 -4.74 -0.76
N ASP A 268 -17.79 -5.23 -1.82
CA ASP A 268 -16.33 -5.29 -1.95
C ASP A 268 -15.71 -4.01 -2.48
N VAL A 269 -16.39 -3.24 -3.33
CA VAL A 269 -15.85 -2.03 -3.96
C VAL A 269 -16.32 -0.78 -3.22
N ALA A 270 -15.38 0.07 -2.81
CA ALA A 270 -15.65 1.35 -2.15
C ALA A 270 -14.90 2.52 -2.82
N GLY A 271 -15.42 3.74 -2.64
CA GLY A 271 -14.78 4.96 -3.11
C GLY A 271 -15.03 5.33 -4.58
N LEU A 272 -15.64 4.46 -5.38
CA LEU A 272 -16.11 4.78 -6.73
C LEU A 272 -17.56 5.25 -6.74
N LYS A 273 -17.93 6.02 -7.77
CA LYS A 273 -19.33 6.37 -8.01
C LYS A 273 -20.12 5.07 -8.22
N ARG A 274 -21.24 4.89 -7.50
CA ARG A 274 -22.10 3.69 -7.59
C ARG A 274 -22.46 3.34 -9.04
N LYS A 275 -22.65 4.35 -9.89
CA LYS A 275 -22.92 4.17 -11.32
C LYS A 275 -21.83 3.41 -12.06
N THR A 276 -20.56 3.67 -11.76
CA THR A 276 -19.41 3.00 -12.41
C THR A 276 -19.31 1.53 -12.00
N ILE A 277 -19.53 1.24 -10.71
CA ILE A 277 -19.55 -0.13 -10.19
C ILE A 277 -20.70 -0.90 -10.85
N SER A 278 -21.91 -0.33 -10.81
CA SER A 278 -23.08 -0.94 -11.46
C SER A 278 -22.90 -1.12 -12.97
N SER A 279 -22.25 -0.20 -13.69
CA SER A 279 -22.01 -0.37 -15.12
C SER A 279 -20.99 -1.48 -15.42
N LEU A 280 -19.96 -1.63 -14.59
CA LEU A 280 -18.96 -2.69 -14.75
C LEU A 280 -19.57 -4.07 -14.47
N GLU A 281 -20.37 -4.19 -13.41
CA GLU A 281 -21.05 -5.45 -13.09
C GLU A 281 -22.18 -5.79 -14.06
N LEU A 282 -22.90 -4.77 -14.54
CA LEU A 282 -23.88 -4.95 -15.60
C LEU A 282 -23.21 -5.49 -16.87
N LEU A 283 -22.03 -4.97 -17.23
CA LEU A 283 -21.22 -5.47 -18.34
C LEU A 283 -20.80 -6.93 -18.11
N GLY A 284 -20.39 -7.29 -16.89
CA GLY A 284 -20.07 -8.67 -16.50
C GLY A 284 -21.27 -9.62 -16.50
N SER A 285 -22.48 -9.11 -16.34
CA SER A 285 -23.72 -9.89 -16.38
C SER A 285 -24.16 -10.22 -17.82
N VAL A 286 -23.69 -9.47 -18.83
CA VAL A 286 -24.12 -9.64 -20.23
C VAL A 286 -23.74 -11.02 -20.82
N PRO A 287 -22.51 -11.56 -20.67
CA PRO A 287 -22.11 -12.82 -21.30
C PRO A 287 -22.97 -14.04 -20.92
N PRO A 288 -23.36 -14.27 -19.65
CA PRO A 288 -24.28 -15.34 -19.28
C PRO A 288 -25.66 -15.19 -19.94
N PHE A 289 -26.20 -13.98 -20.07
CA PHE A 289 -27.47 -13.75 -20.76
C PHE A 289 -27.38 -13.94 -22.27
N ILE A 290 -26.30 -13.49 -22.92
CA ILE A 290 -26.04 -13.80 -24.33
C ILE A 290 -25.96 -15.31 -24.54
N THR A 291 -25.30 -16.01 -23.63
CA THR A 291 -25.19 -17.47 -23.64
C THR A 291 -26.57 -18.12 -23.53
N CYS A 292 -27.41 -17.65 -22.61
CA CYS A 292 -28.81 -18.10 -22.49
C CYS A 292 -29.58 -17.92 -23.80
N ILE A 293 -29.52 -16.73 -24.40
CA ILE A 293 -30.21 -16.41 -25.66
C ILE A 293 -29.72 -17.31 -26.79
N SER A 294 -28.40 -17.46 -26.93
CA SER A 294 -27.75 -18.35 -27.91
C SER A 294 -28.25 -19.79 -27.80
N MET A 295 -28.33 -20.31 -26.56
CA MET A 295 -28.79 -21.68 -26.30
C MET A 295 -30.29 -21.88 -26.57
N VAL A 296 -31.11 -20.84 -26.39
CA VAL A 296 -32.55 -20.88 -26.67
C VAL A 296 -32.84 -20.74 -28.17
N SER A 297 -32.05 -19.96 -28.90
CA SER A 297 -32.20 -19.79 -30.35
C SER A 297 -31.70 -20.98 -31.17
N ALA A 298 -30.84 -21.83 -30.60
CA ALA A 298 -30.25 -22.95 -31.31
C ALA A 298 -31.31 -24.03 -31.63
N PRO A 299 -31.40 -24.49 -32.89
CA PRO A 299 -32.32 -25.55 -33.27
C PRO A 299 -31.91 -26.88 -32.62
N TYR A 300 -32.90 -27.60 -32.11
CA TYR A 300 -32.71 -28.96 -31.58
C TYR A 300 -32.91 -29.97 -32.70
N LEU A 301 -32.07 -31.02 -32.71
CA LEU A 301 -32.25 -32.13 -33.63
C LEU A 301 -33.56 -32.87 -33.29
N GLU A 302 -34.47 -32.99 -34.27
CA GLU A 302 -35.74 -33.70 -34.09
C GLU A 302 -35.50 -35.14 -33.59
N GLY A 303 -36.13 -35.50 -32.46
CA GLY A 303 -35.95 -36.83 -31.83
C GLY A 303 -34.65 -37.00 -31.03
N GLY A 304 -33.73 -36.03 -31.07
CA GLY A 304 -32.51 -36.05 -30.27
C GLY A 304 -32.79 -35.83 -28.78
N ARG A 305 -32.15 -36.61 -27.91
CA ARG A 305 -32.16 -36.41 -26.44
C ARG A 305 -31.34 -35.17 -26.03
N GLY A 306 -31.70 -33.98 -26.52
CA GLY A 306 -31.06 -32.71 -26.15
C GLY A 306 -29.75 -32.47 -26.89
N GLN A 307 -29.63 -33.02 -28.10
CA GLN A 307 -28.51 -32.72 -29.00
C GLN A 307 -28.88 -31.52 -29.88
N PHE A 308 -27.97 -30.55 -29.93
CA PHE A 308 -28.07 -29.43 -30.87
C PHE A 308 -27.69 -29.87 -32.27
N ASP A 309 -28.22 -29.17 -33.28
CA ASP A 309 -27.78 -29.35 -34.66
C ASP A 309 -26.26 -29.08 -34.77
N PRO A 310 -25.43 -30.07 -35.19
CA PRO A 310 -23.99 -29.89 -35.31
C PRO A 310 -23.59 -28.83 -36.34
N ASN A 311 -24.48 -28.48 -37.27
CA ASN A 311 -24.23 -27.46 -38.29
C ASN A 311 -24.55 -26.04 -37.82
N HIS A 312 -25.14 -25.87 -36.63
CA HIS A 312 -25.50 -24.54 -36.13
C HIS A 312 -24.26 -23.79 -35.64
N GLU A 313 -23.95 -22.67 -36.29
CA GLU A 313 -22.83 -21.81 -35.90
C GLU A 313 -23.22 -20.88 -34.73
N PHE A 314 -22.55 -21.03 -33.60
CA PHE A 314 -22.80 -20.23 -32.40
C PHE A 314 -22.04 -18.89 -32.43
N VAL A 315 -22.39 -18.00 -33.37
CA VAL A 315 -21.75 -16.67 -33.54
C VAL A 315 -21.80 -15.83 -32.24
N LEU A 316 -22.90 -15.92 -31.49
CA LEU A 316 -23.08 -15.24 -30.20
C LEU A 316 -22.08 -15.70 -29.13
N GLY A 317 -21.50 -16.90 -29.26
CA GLY A 317 -20.45 -17.39 -28.37
C GLY A 317 -19.20 -16.53 -28.42
N CYS A 318 -18.75 -16.12 -29.63
CA CYS A 318 -17.59 -15.25 -29.80
C CYS A 318 -17.79 -13.88 -29.14
N VAL A 319 -19.01 -13.33 -29.25
CA VAL A 319 -19.38 -12.06 -28.62
C VAL A 319 -19.33 -12.20 -27.08
N ALA A 320 -19.82 -13.31 -26.53
CA ALA A 320 -19.77 -13.56 -25.09
C ALA A 320 -18.33 -13.65 -24.56
N PHE A 321 -17.40 -14.30 -25.28
CA PHE A 321 -15.98 -14.31 -24.90
C PHE A 321 -15.36 -12.92 -24.90
N PHE A 322 -15.63 -12.13 -25.95
CA PHE A 322 -15.08 -10.78 -26.08
C PHE A 322 -15.57 -9.86 -24.95
N ILE A 323 -16.87 -9.88 -24.64
CA ILE A 323 -17.42 -9.09 -23.53
C ILE A 323 -16.86 -9.56 -22.19
N THR A 324 -16.68 -10.87 -21.99
CA THR A 324 -16.05 -11.42 -20.78
C THR A 324 -14.62 -10.89 -20.63
N ALA A 325 -13.85 -10.82 -21.72
CA ALA A 325 -12.49 -10.28 -21.70
C ALA A 325 -12.47 -8.77 -21.36
N ILE A 326 -13.36 -7.97 -21.94
CA ILE A 326 -13.47 -6.54 -21.59
C ILE A 326 -13.85 -6.35 -20.12
N TRP A 327 -14.80 -7.14 -19.63
CA TRP A 327 -15.19 -7.08 -18.21
C TRP A 327 -14.01 -7.45 -17.30
N LEU A 328 -13.26 -8.50 -17.62
CA LEU A 328 -12.07 -8.90 -16.87
C LEU A 328 -11.00 -7.80 -16.87
N GLU A 329 -10.74 -7.17 -18.02
CA GLU A 329 -9.81 -6.03 -18.11
C GLU A 329 -10.30 -4.84 -17.26
N GLY A 330 -11.62 -4.60 -17.24
CA GLY A 330 -12.23 -3.61 -16.36
C GLY A 330 -12.02 -3.91 -14.87
N LEU A 331 -12.11 -5.19 -14.47
CA LEU A 331 -11.79 -5.64 -13.10
C LEU A 331 -10.29 -5.51 -12.77
N LEU A 332 -9.40 -5.80 -13.73
CA LEU A 332 -7.96 -5.61 -13.55
C LEU A 332 -7.60 -4.13 -13.42
N HIS A 333 -8.20 -3.25 -14.23
CA HIS A 333 -8.08 -1.80 -14.09
C HIS A 333 -8.66 -1.30 -12.77
N LEU A 334 -9.68 -1.95 -12.22
CA LEU A 334 -10.21 -1.66 -10.89
C LEU A 334 -9.22 -2.05 -9.79
N ALA A 335 -8.52 -3.17 -9.96
CA ALA A 335 -7.48 -3.67 -9.06
C ALA A 335 -6.11 -2.99 -9.23
N TRP A 336 -5.94 -2.12 -10.22
CA TRP A 336 -4.67 -1.46 -10.50
C TRP A 336 -4.18 -0.64 -9.29
N PRO A 337 -2.88 -0.68 -8.96
CA PRO A 337 -2.33 0.06 -7.83
C PRO A 337 -2.50 1.57 -7.99
N SER A 338 -2.89 2.27 -6.92
CA SER A 338 -2.85 3.73 -6.90
C SER A 338 -1.40 4.22 -6.98
N ALA A 339 -1.15 5.39 -7.59
CA ALA A 339 0.18 6.00 -7.71
C ALA A 339 0.77 6.51 -6.36
N ASP A 340 0.14 6.15 -5.24
CA ASP A 340 0.59 6.50 -3.90
C ASP A 340 1.85 5.70 -3.52
N LEU A 341 2.59 6.20 -2.54
CA LEU A 341 3.82 5.59 -2.00
C LEU A 341 3.69 4.09 -1.67
N VAL A 342 2.50 3.62 -1.30
CA VAL A 342 2.26 2.24 -0.84
C VAL A 342 1.68 1.35 -1.96
N MET A 343 1.44 1.88 -3.18
CA MET A 343 0.92 1.15 -4.34
C MET A 343 -0.26 0.20 -4.03
N LEU A 344 -1.22 0.66 -3.22
CA LEU A 344 -2.34 -0.16 -2.75
C LEU A 344 -3.57 -0.04 -3.67
N PRO A 345 -4.33 -1.13 -3.85
CA PRO A 345 -5.61 -1.13 -4.55
C PRO A 345 -6.73 -0.52 -3.67
N LYS A 346 -6.68 0.79 -3.46
CA LYS A 346 -7.59 1.55 -2.55
C LYS A 346 -9.08 1.52 -2.94
N ARG A 347 -9.40 1.04 -4.14
CA ARG A 347 -10.79 0.94 -4.64
C ARG A 347 -11.57 -0.21 -4.00
N PHE A 348 -10.90 -1.13 -3.33
CA PHE A 348 -11.54 -2.20 -2.58
C PHE A 348 -11.77 -1.79 -1.13
N ARG A 349 -13.01 -1.95 -0.67
CA ARG A 349 -13.43 -1.63 0.71
C ARG A 349 -12.66 -2.45 1.73
N SER A 350 -12.46 -3.72 1.44
CA SER A 350 -11.66 -4.63 2.28
C SER A 350 -10.23 -4.12 2.44
N VAL A 351 -9.68 -3.42 1.46
CA VAL A 351 -8.35 -2.79 1.51
C VAL A 351 -8.38 -1.45 2.23
N LEU A 352 -9.48 -0.69 2.16
CA LEU A 352 -9.63 0.54 2.93
C LEU A 352 -9.56 0.28 4.45
N PHE A 353 -10.16 -0.81 4.91
CA PHE A 353 -10.12 -1.22 6.33
C PHE A 353 -8.77 -1.80 6.80
N LEU A 354 -7.76 -1.87 5.93
CA LEU A 354 -6.38 -2.17 6.36
C LEU A 354 -5.74 -1.00 7.10
N ASP A 355 -6.16 0.23 6.78
CA ASP A 355 -5.61 1.42 7.40
C ASP A 355 -6.27 1.66 8.76
N VAL A 356 -5.77 0.95 9.79
CA VAL A 356 -6.24 1.06 11.19
C VAL A 356 -6.04 2.48 11.72
N PHE A 357 -5.12 3.25 11.14
CA PHE A 357 -4.78 4.59 11.63
C PHE A 357 -5.48 5.72 10.88
N GLY A 358 -6.33 5.43 9.89
CA GLY A 358 -7.15 6.43 9.20
C GLY A 358 -6.35 7.44 8.35
N VAL A 359 -5.09 7.17 8.04
CA VAL A 359 -4.19 8.11 7.35
C VAL A 359 -4.66 8.40 5.92
N ALA A 360 -5.35 7.46 5.29
CA ALA A 360 -5.93 7.66 3.97
C ALA A 360 -6.91 8.86 3.93
N ASP A 361 -7.56 9.18 5.05
CA ASP A 361 -8.45 10.34 5.14
C ASP A 361 -7.66 11.63 5.40
N ASP A 362 -6.58 11.58 6.18
CA ASP A 362 -5.69 12.72 6.44
C ASP A 362 -5.00 13.19 5.15
N ILE A 363 -4.46 12.27 4.33
CA ILE A 363 -3.79 12.63 3.06
C ILE A 363 -4.78 13.25 2.07
N LYS A 364 -6.05 12.79 2.05
CA LYS A 364 -7.08 13.39 1.20
C LYS A 364 -7.45 14.78 1.69
N GLN A 365 -7.57 14.97 2.99
CA GLN A 365 -7.82 16.29 3.57
C GLN A 365 -6.65 17.24 3.31
N GLU A 366 -5.42 16.78 3.46
CA GLU A 366 -4.22 17.56 3.13
C GLU A 366 -4.17 17.89 1.64
N ALA A 367 -4.41 16.94 0.73
CA ALA A 367 -4.42 17.22 -0.71
C ALA A 367 -5.55 18.18 -1.12
N HIS A 368 -6.74 18.04 -0.53
CA HIS A 368 -7.82 19.00 -0.75
C HIS A 368 -7.51 20.36 -0.14
N HIS A 369 -6.86 20.41 1.03
CA HIS A 369 -6.40 21.66 1.63
C HIS A 369 -5.29 22.31 0.81
N SER A 370 -4.32 21.57 0.28
CA SER A 370 -3.29 22.12 -0.60
C SER A 370 -3.88 22.66 -1.91
N GLN A 371 -4.85 21.95 -2.50
CA GLN A 371 -5.55 22.46 -3.69
C GLN A 371 -6.44 23.66 -3.38
N GLN A 372 -7.09 23.69 -2.21
CA GLN A 372 -7.97 24.79 -1.81
C GLN A 372 -7.18 26.01 -1.28
N GLU A 373 -5.99 25.80 -0.71
CA GLU A 373 -5.03 26.84 -0.35
C GLU A 373 -4.32 27.39 -1.60
N ASP A 374 -4.04 26.59 -2.62
CA ASP A 374 -3.58 27.11 -3.92
C ASP A 374 -4.66 27.96 -4.63
N GLU A 375 -5.95 27.64 -4.46
CA GLU A 375 -7.05 28.48 -4.98
C GLU A 375 -7.36 29.73 -4.13
N ARG A 376 -6.92 29.78 -2.86
CA ARG A 376 -7.22 30.89 -1.93
C ARG A 376 -6.01 31.66 -1.42
N SER A 377 -4.80 31.23 -1.77
CA SER A 377 -3.64 32.08 -1.68
C SER A 377 -3.96 33.32 -2.52
N PRO A 378 -3.99 34.54 -1.95
CA PRO A 378 -4.06 35.73 -2.78
C PRO A 378 -2.92 35.57 -3.77
N ILE A 379 -3.21 35.63 -5.07
CA ILE A 379 -2.21 35.59 -6.14
C ILE A 379 -1.10 36.52 -5.67
N HIS A 380 -0.01 35.94 -5.14
CA HIS A 380 1.14 36.72 -4.77
C HIS A 380 1.63 37.11 -6.15
N GLU A 381 1.37 38.35 -6.56
CA GLU A 381 1.95 38.92 -7.76
C GLU A 381 3.45 38.73 -7.60
N ILE A 382 3.97 37.64 -8.19
CA ILE A 382 5.38 37.35 -8.25
C ILE A 382 5.96 38.59 -8.87
N SER A 383 6.75 39.32 -8.07
CA SER A 383 7.26 40.59 -8.55
C SER A 383 8.08 40.30 -9.81
N ARG A 384 8.04 41.21 -10.77
CA ARG A 384 8.83 41.06 -12.00
C ARG A 384 10.31 40.78 -11.68
N GLU A 385 10.80 41.32 -10.57
CA GLU A 385 12.15 41.10 -10.06
C GLU A 385 12.39 39.64 -9.62
N GLU A 386 11.44 39.01 -8.93
CA GLU A 386 11.53 37.58 -8.57
C GLU A 386 11.47 36.66 -9.79
N ALA A 387 10.66 37.01 -10.79
CA ALA A 387 10.58 36.26 -12.05
C ALA A 387 11.90 36.35 -12.85
N GLU A 388 12.49 37.54 -12.94
CA GLU A 388 13.79 37.76 -13.59
C GLU A 388 14.92 37.05 -12.82
N ALA A 389 14.87 37.05 -11.48
CA ALA A 389 15.83 36.30 -10.65
C ALA A 389 15.73 34.79 -10.86
N ALA A 390 14.50 34.24 -10.96
CA ALA A 390 14.28 32.83 -11.22
C ALA A 390 14.77 32.41 -12.62
N ASP A 391 14.51 33.22 -13.65
CA ASP A 391 15.05 32.99 -15.00
C ASP A 391 16.59 32.99 -15.00
N THR A 392 17.19 33.94 -14.28
CA THR A 392 18.65 34.05 -14.16
C THR A 392 19.24 32.82 -13.48
N ALA A 393 18.63 32.36 -12.39
CA ALA A 393 19.04 31.15 -11.68
C ALA A 393 18.93 29.88 -12.54
N VAL A 394 17.89 29.76 -13.37
CA VAL A 394 17.75 28.63 -14.32
C VAL A 394 18.81 28.70 -15.41
N SER A 395 19.12 29.90 -15.92
CA SER A 395 20.18 30.10 -16.91
C SER A 395 21.57 29.76 -16.33
N ASP A 396 21.84 30.15 -15.09
CA ASP A 396 23.10 29.84 -14.39
C ASP A 396 23.24 28.34 -14.13
N ALA A 397 22.14 27.66 -13.75
CA ALA A 397 22.11 26.21 -13.60
C ALA A 397 22.38 25.49 -14.94
N GLU A 398 21.80 25.96 -16.06
CA GLU A 398 22.12 25.42 -17.40
C GLU A 398 23.59 25.61 -17.76
N ALA A 399 24.15 26.79 -17.48
CA ALA A 399 25.56 27.08 -17.75
C ALA A 399 26.49 26.18 -16.90
N ALA A 400 26.15 25.96 -15.63
CA ALA A 400 26.88 25.05 -14.75
C ALA A 400 26.85 23.61 -15.28
N VAL A 401 25.67 23.10 -15.65
CA VAL A 401 25.52 21.76 -16.23
C VAL A 401 26.34 21.59 -17.52
N ARG A 402 26.40 22.63 -18.38
CA ARG A 402 27.24 22.60 -19.59
C ARG A 402 28.73 22.55 -19.27
N ARG A 403 29.22 23.36 -18.33
CA ARG A 403 30.64 23.33 -17.93
C ARG A 403 31.04 21.98 -17.36
N TRP A 404 30.15 21.35 -16.60
CA TRP A 404 30.39 20.02 -16.04
C TRP A 404 30.35 18.92 -17.10
N ALA A 405 29.63 19.14 -18.21
CA ALA A 405 29.63 18.22 -19.35
C ALA A 405 30.90 18.30 -20.21
N GLU A 406 31.74 19.33 -20.03
CA GLU A 406 33.02 19.52 -20.74
C GLU A 406 34.23 18.95 -19.97
N LEU A 407 34.01 18.27 -18.83
CA LEU A 407 35.08 17.59 -18.12
C LEU A 407 35.73 16.50 -19.01
N PRO A 408 37.06 16.39 -19.03
CA PRO A 408 37.77 15.48 -19.93
C PRO A 408 37.47 14.01 -19.61
N ASP A 409 37.14 13.25 -20.65
CA ASP A 409 36.84 11.82 -20.59
C ASP A 409 38.04 11.03 -20.01
N GLY A 410 37.81 10.22 -18.98
CA GLY A 410 38.79 9.26 -18.43
C GLY A 410 39.05 9.33 -16.93
N THR A 411 38.32 10.15 -16.16
CA THR A 411 38.45 10.15 -14.69
C THR A 411 37.54 9.10 -14.05
N VAL A 412 37.99 8.44 -12.98
CA VAL A 412 37.19 7.41 -12.29
C VAL A 412 35.89 7.99 -11.70
N GLU A 413 35.89 9.29 -11.38
CA GLU A 413 34.73 10.04 -10.89
C GLU A 413 33.68 10.35 -12.00
N GLU A 414 34.03 10.18 -13.27
CA GLU A 414 33.18 10.52 -14.41
C GLU A 414 31.88 9.71 -14.44
N LYS A 415 31.93 8.42 -14.08
CA LYS A 415 30.75 7.54 -14.14
C LYS A 415 29.68 7.95 -13.13
N ASP A 416 30.07 8.23 -11.89
CA ASP A 416 29.13 8.63 -10.83
C ASP A 416 28.59 10.05 -11.08
N ILE A 417 29.42 10.94 -11.62
CA ILE A 417 29.02 12.30 -11.98
C ILE A 417 28.06 12.30 -13.16
N LYS A 418 28.23 11.40 -14.14
CA LYS A 418 27.41 11.37 -15.36
C LYS A 418 25.94 11.06 -15.09
N GLU A 419 25.64 10.09 -14.23
CA GLU A 419 24.26 9.77 -13.84
C GLU A 419 23.60 10.95 -13.10
N THR A 420 24.35 11.57 -12.18
CA THR A 420 23.90 12.75 -11.44
C THR A 420 23.66 13.94 -12.37
N LEU A 421 24.52 14.13 -13.38
CA LEU A 421 24.45 15.20 -14.36
C LEU A 421 23.27 15.03 -15.33
N GLU A 422 22.95 13.80 -15.74
CA GLU A 422 21.76 13.49 -16.53
C GLU A 422 20.46 13.78 -15.75
N SER A 423 20.42 13.41 -14.47
CA SER A 423 19.29 13.73 -13.57
C SER A 423 19.11 15.25 -13.40
N LEU A 424 20.19 15.99 -13.17
CA LEU A 424 20.17 17.46 -13.07
C LEU A 424 19.73 18.11 -14.39
N ARG A 425 20.23 17.63 -15.53
CA ARG A 425 19.84 18.12 -16.86
C ARG A 425 18.34 17.94 -17.12
N SER A 426 17.79 16.78 -16.74
CA SER A 426 16.35 16.51 -16.84
C SER A 426 15.52 17.48 -15.98
N LYS A 427 15.93 17.72 -14.73
CA LYS A 427 15.26 18.67 -13.83
C LYS A 427 15.27 20.11 -14.35
N VAL A 428 16.43 20.58 -14.83
CA VAL A 428 16.56 21.93 -15.40
C VAL A 428 15.68 22.10 -16.65
N LEU A 429 15.60 21.08 -17.51
CA LEU A 429 14.69 21.09 -18.67
C LEU A 429 13.22 21.11 -18.26
N MET A 430 12.83 20.41 -17.19
CA MET A 430 11.47 20.48 -16.67
C MET A 430 11.14 21.87 -16.12
N TRP A 431 12.04 22.49 -15.36
CA TRP A 431 11.84 23.85 -14.84
C TRP A 431 11.70 24.88 -15.96
N ARG A 432 12.51 24.77 -17.01
CA ARG A 432 12.39 25.63 -18.19
C ARG A 432 11.05 25.47 -18.91
N LYS A 433 10.59 24.23 -19.10
CA LYS A 433 9.28 23.97 -19.71
C LYS A 433 8.13 24.53 -18.86
N ALA A 434 8.21 24.38 -17.54
CA ALA A 434 7.23 24.96 -16.62
C ALA A 434 7.23 26.50 -16.69
N GLY A 435 8.40 27.13 -16.71
CA GLY A 435 8.53 28.58 -16.84
C GLY A 435 8.01 29.14 -18.17
N VAL A 436 8.26 28.45 -19.29
CA VAL A 436 7.70 28.84 -20.61
C VAL A 436 6.19 28.70 -20.63
N SER A 437 5.64 27.59 -20.11
CA SER A 437 4.19 27.39 -20.02
C SER A 437 3.52 28.45 -19.15
N ALA A 438 4.17 28.89 -18.06
CA ALA A 438 3.68 29.97 -17.22
C ALA A 438 3.70 31.32 -17.94
N LYS A 439 4.79 31.66 -18.64
CA LYS A 439 4.88 32.88 -19.47
C LYS A 439 3.83 32.91 -20.57
N ASP A 440 3.60 31.81 -21.26
CA ASP A 440 2.58 31.70 -22.31
C ASP A 440 1.16 31.85 -21.72
N SER A 441 0.91 31.28 -20.54
CA SER A 441 -0.37 31.43 -19.82
C SER A 441 -0.60 32.87 -19.35
N ILE A 442 0.44 33.55 -18.86
CA ILE A 442 0.37 34.96 -18.45
C ILE A 442 0.17 35.86 -19.68
N ALA A 443 0.85 35.59 -20.80
CA ALA A 443 0.67 36.33 -22.05
C ALA A 443 -0.75 36.14 -22.62
N ALA A 444 -1.28 34.91 -22.58
CA ALA A 444 -2.65 34.61 -23.00
C ALA A 444 -3.69 35.27 -22.10
N SER A 445 -3.49 35.23 -20.77
CA SER A 445 -4.38 35.86 -19.78
C SER A 445 -4.33 37.39 -19.89
N SER A 446 -3.14 37.98 -20.11
CA SER A 446 -2.99 39.42 -20.29
C SER A 446 -3.63 39.89 -21.59
N SER A 447 -3.55 39.09 -22.67
CA SER A 447 -4.25 39.36 -23.93
C SER A 447 -5.77 39.26 -23.79
N GLN A 448 -6.28 38.25 -23.09
CA GLN A 448 -7.72 38.12 -22.80
C GLN A 448 -8.22 39.26 -21.91
N PHE A 449 -7.44 39.68 -20.91
CA PHE A 449 -7.80 40.81 -20.05
C PHE A 449 -7.81 42.13 -20.86
N LEU A 450 -6.83 42.35 -21.74
CA LEU A 450 -6.81 43.51 -22.63
C LEU A 450 -8.02 43.52 -23.58
N VAL A 451 -8.40 42.37 -24.13
CA VAL A 451 -9.58 42.22 -25.00
C VAL A 451 -10.88 42.46 -24.22
N GLN A 452 -10.99 42.01 -22.98
CA GLN A 452 -12.16 42.29 -22.13
C GLN A 452 -12.25 43.76 -21.74
N VAL A 453 -11.13 44.42 -21.43
CA VAL A 453 -11.10 45.85 -21.12
C VAL A 453 -11.42 46.68 -22.36
N LEU A 454 -10.88 46.34 -23.53
CA LEU A 454 -11.20 47.00 -24.80
C LEU A 454 -12.65 46.79 -25.22
N ASN A 455 -13.21 45.60 -25.03
CA ASN A 455 -14.63 45.34 -25.28
C ASN A 455 -15.54 46.06 -24.28
N GLY A 456 -15.12 46.19 -23.02
CA GLY A 456 -15.81 46.98 -22.00
C GLY A 456 -15.81 48.48 -22.30
N GLU A 457 -14.70 49.04 -22.78
CA GLU A 457 -14.63 50.43 -23.22
C GLU A 457 -15.40 50.68 -24.53
N ALA A 458 -15.38 49.73 -25.48
CA ALA A 458 -16.17 49.80 -26.69
C ALA A 458 -17.68 49.78 -26.38
N ALA A 459 -18.12 48.91 -25.45
CA ALA A 459 -19.50 48.87 -24.97
C ALA A 459 -19.91 50.17 -24.24
N ARG A 460 -19.01 50.77 -23.44
CA ARG A 460 -19.27 52.09 -22.81
C ARG A 460 -19.34 53.21 -23.84
N ARG A 461 -18.51 53.19 -24.89
CA ARG A 461 -18.56 54.19 -25.98
C ARG A 461 -19.80 54.03 -26.86
N ALA A 462 -20.27 52.81 -27.08
CA ALA A 462 -21.53 52.54 -27.77
C ALA A 462 -22.74 53.03 -26.95
N SER A 463 -22.74 52.75 -25.64
CA SER A 463 -23.77 53.25 -24.71
C SER A 463 -23.79 54.79 -24.62
N ALA A 464 -22.63 55.44 -24.66
CA ALA A 464 -22.54 56.90 -24.64
C ALA A 464 -23.02 57.58 -25.95
N ARG A 465 -23.12 56.83 -27.07
CA ARG A 465 -23.63 57.34 -28.35
C ARG A 465 -25.14 57.17 -28.53
N GLY A 466 -25.83 56.49 -27.61
CA GLY A 466 -27.29 56.36 -27.64
C GLY A 466 -27.84 55.40 -28.70
N ASP A 467 -27.00 54.65 -29.40
CA ASP A 467 -27.44 53.63 -30.36
C ASP A 467 -27.87 52.36 -29.63
N THR A 468 -29.15 52.29 -29.25
CA THR A 468 -29.77 51.10 -28.63
C THR A 468 -30.83 50.43 -29.52
N ALA A 469 -30.84 50.73 -30.82
CA ALA A 469 -31.95 50.36 -31.69
C ALA A 469 -31.86 48.97 -32.36
N ASP A 470 -30.79 48.17 -32.20
CA ASP A 470 -30.61 46.95 -33.01
C ASP A 470 -30.01 45.75 -32.25
N LEU A 471 -30.66 45.32 -31.16
CA LEU A 471 -30.38 44.00 -30.56
C LEU A 471 -31.68 43.23 -30.33
N ASP A 472 -32.29 42.79 -31.42
CA ASP A 472 -33.32 41.74 -31.42
C ASP A 472 -32.66 40.43 -31.88
N VAL A 473 -32.36 39.53 -30.93
CA VAL A 473 -31.78 38.21 -31.23
C VAL A 473 -32.74 37.12 -30.78
N ARG A 474 -33.36 36.55 -31.81
CA ARG A 474 -34.07 35.25 -31.92
C ARG A 474 -33.56 34.18 -30.96
N GLY A 475 -34.51 33.54 -30.26
CA GLY A 475 -34.29 32.24 -29.61
C GLY A 475 -34.25 31.09 -30.62
N PRO A 476 -33.62 29.94 -30.29
CA PRO A 476 -33.57 28.79 -31.19
C PRO A 476 -34.78 27.87 -30.98
N GLU A 477 -35.44 27.53 -32.08
CA GLU A 477 -36.27 26.33 -32.21
C GLU A 477 -35.43 25.16 -32.75
N VAL A 478 -35.86 23.96 -32.36
CA VAL A 478 -35.46 22.58 -32.74
C VAL A 478 -34.36 21.94 -31.91
#